data_AF-A0A564YX06-F1
#
_entry.id   AF-A0A564YX06-F1
#
_cell.length_a   1.000
_cell.length_b   1.000
_cell.length_c   1.000
_cell.angle_alpha   90.00
_cell.angle_beta   90.00
_cell.angle_gamma   90.00
#
_symmetry.space_group_name_H-M   'P 1'
#
loop_
_entity.id
_entity.type
_entity.pdbx_description
1 polymer ?
#
loop_
_entity_poly.entity_id
_entity_poly.type
_entity_poly.pdbx_seq_one_letter_code
_entity_poly.pdbx_strand_id
1 'polypeptide(L)'
;MLRPLMNTFFIIVFIRIVGDDDNGHPFTPSQYEAYKRRVFPMRLKNRVYVSWVNPKGLDCILIGPESQCFCTHRYRQHKTDFLFIPSERPIPQPCSKCNCQSFHFIPRIIGGLPRCHCKHEATEHKVIKPYLCSRINCKCPGFKTSATCDCGFPTHEHTTLSETAEERESRGRPVGQPCVFQAMG
;
A
#
# COMPACT_ATOMS: atom_id res chain seq x y z
N MET A 1 20.01 27.01 5.38
CA MET A 1 20.97 26.29 6.24
C MET A 1 21.50 25.10 5.48
N LEU A 2 22.82 25.04 5.32
CA LEU A 2 23.56 24.18 4.38
C LEU A 2 23.39 22.71 4.73
N ARG A 3 22.84 21.91 3.81
CA ARG A 3 22.90 20.44 3.89
C ARG A 3 24.37 20.05 3.66
N PRO A 4 25.07 19.39 4.59
CA PRO A 4 26.37 18.81 4.27
C PRO A 4 26.17 17.79 3.15
N LEU A 5 27.16 17.65 2.28
CA LEU A 5 27.17 16.75 1.11
C LEU A 5 27.02 15.29 1.54
N MET A 6 25.81 14.88 1.92
CA MET A 6 25.43 13.49 2.01
C MET A 6 25.42 12.95 0.58
N ASN A 7 26.26 11.94 0.30
CA ASN A 7 26.28 11.27 -0.99
C ASN A 7 24.85 10.89 -1.39
N THR A 8 24.44 11.18 -2.63
CA THR A 8 23.08 10.94 -3.15
C THR A 8 22.59 9.51 -2.87
N PHE A 9 23.51 8.54 -2.90
CA PHE A 9 23.21 7.16 -2.53
C PHE A 9 22.71 6.99 -1.09
N PHE A 10 23.35 7.67 -0.13
CA PHE A 10 22.97 7.62 1.28
C PHE A 10 21.58 8.24 1.51
N ILE A 11 21.28 9.35 0.82
CA ILE A 11 19.96 10.01 0.90
C ILE A 11 18.86 9.07 0.40
N ILE A 12 19.07 8.40 -0.73
CA ILE A 12 18.10 7.45 -1.29
C ILE A 12 17.86 6.28 -0.33
N VAL A 13 18.93 5.67 0.18
CA VAL A 13 18.83 4.54 1.11
C VAL A 13 18.16 4.95 2.43
N PHE A 14 18.47 6.14 2.94
CA PHE A 14 17.82 6.72 4.11
C PHE A 14 16.31 6.84 3.88
N ILE A 15 15.88 7.48 2.80
CA ILE A 15 14.45 7.66 2.47
C ILE A 15 13.74 6.30 2.34
N ARG A 16 14.38 5.29 1.76
CA ARG A 16 13.77 3.96 1.63
C ARG A 16 13.65 3.20 2.95
N ILE A 17 14.57 3.42 3.89
CA ILE A 17 14.54 2.79 5.22
C ILE A 17 13.60 3.53 6.17
N VAL A 18 13.70 4.86 6.22
CA VAL A 18 12.98 5.69 7.20
C VAL A 18 11.61 6.09 6.68
N GLY A 19 11.47 6.32 5.37
CA GLY A 19 10.24 6.81 4.76
C GLY A 19 9.75 8.10 5.40
N ASP A 20 8.52 8.10 5.89
CA ASP A 20 7.89 9.28 6.54
C ASP A 20 7.97 9.22 8.09
N ASP A 21 8.72 8.27 8.68
CA ASP A 21 8.78 8.04 10.14
C ASP A 21 9.59 9.10 10.91
N ASP A 22 10.36 9.93 10.22
CA ASP A 22 11.14 11.01 10.82
C ASP A 22 10.32 12.30 11.07
N ASN A 23 9.03 12.29 10.70
CA ASN A 23 8.13 13.44 10.80
C ASN A 23 8.68 14.72 10.16
N GLY A 24 9.52 14.59 9.13
CA GLY A 24 10.16 15.72 8.44
C GLY A 24 11.41 16.27 9.13
N HIS A 25 11.86 15.65 10.22
CA HIS A 25 13.08 16.01 10.93
C HIS A 25 14.14 14.91 10.80
N PRO A 26 15.17 15.08 9.95
CA PRO A 26 16.16 14.04 9.72
C PRO A 26 16.81 13.55 11.00
N PHE A 27 16.94 12.23 11.14
CA PHE A 27 17.60 11.62 12.29
C PHE A 27 19.08 12.02 12.39
N THR A 28 19.55 12.14 13.63
CA THR A 28 20.99 12.10 13.92
C THR A 28 21.56 10.71 13.58
N PRO A 29 22.88 10.57 13.40
CA PRO A 29 23.49 9.26 13.16
C PRO A 29 23.14 8.22 14.24
N SER A 30 23.14 8.61 15.52
CA SER A 30 22.79 7.71 16.62
C SER A 30 21.31 7.30 16.61
N GLN A 31 20.40 8.22 16.29
CA GLN A 31 18.98 7.93 16.11
C GLN A 31 18.75 6.97 14.95
N TYR A 32 19.44 7.15 13.83
CA TYR A 32 19.33 6.27 12.67
C TYR A 32 19.82 4.84 12.97
N GLU A 33 20.96 4.68 13.67
CA GLU A 33 21.44 3.36 14.10
C GLU A 33 20.49 2.67 15.09
N ALA A 34 19.93 3.42 16.03
CA ALA A 34 18.90 2.90 16.94
C ALA A 34 17.63 2.48 16.18
N TYR A 35 17.20 3.27 15.19
CA TYR A 35 16.08 2.96 14.33
C TYR A 35 16.31 1.65 13.57
N LYS A 36 17.45 1.50 12.86
CA LYS A 36 17.79 0.27 12.12
C LYS A 36 17.77 -0.98 13.00
N ARG A 37 18.40 -0.92 14.19
CA ARG A 37 18.42 -2.04 15.15
C ARG A 37 17.02 -2.52 15.54
N ARG A 38 16.08 -1.58 15.64
CA ARG A 38 14.68 -1.87 15.97
C ARG A 38 13.90 -2.40 14.76
N VAL A 39 14.01 -1.76 13.60
CA VAL A 39 13.11 -2.05 12.46
C VAL A 39 13.58 -3.17 11.54
N PHE A 40 14.90 -3.42 11.41
CA PHE A 40 15.40 -4.41 10.46
C PHE A 40 14.96 -5.84 10.81
N PRO A 41 15.14 -6.34 12.05
CA PRO A 41 14.71 -7.70 12.39
C PRO A 41 13.20 -7.89 12.19
N MET A 42 12.43 -6.88 12.56
CA MET A 42 10.97 -6.87 12.40
C MET A 42 10.57 -6.94 10.92
N ARG A 43 11.14 -6.10 10.05
CA ARG A 43 10.81 -6.09 8.61
C ARG A 43 11.25 -7.36 7.91
N LEU A 44 12.41 -7.90 8.26
CA LEU A 44 12.90 -9.15 7.68
C LEU A 44 12.00 -10.34 8.03
N LYS A 45 11.42 -10.35 9.23
CA LYS A 45 10.55 -11.43 9.70
C LYS A 45 9.08 -11.25 9.31
N ASN A 46 8.55 -10.04 9.47
CA ASN A 46 7.12 -9.74 9.41
C ASN A 46 6.75 -8.85 8.22
N ARG A 47 7.47 -8.97 7.11
CA ARG A 47 7.11 -8.28 5.87
C ARG A 47 5.73 -8.75 5.40
N VAL A 48 4.86 -7.80 5.10
CA VAL A 48 3.59 -8.05 4.42
C VAL A 48 3.78 -7.82 2.93
N TYR A 49 3.50 -8.85 2.14
CA TYR A 49 3.46 -8.76 0.69
C TYR A 49 2.08 -8.30 0.25
N VAL A 50 2.01 -7.36 -0.69
CA VAL A 50 0.75 -6.82 -1.18
C VAL A 50 0.74 -6.85 -2.70
N SER A 51 -0.25 -7.51 -3.25
CA SER A 51 -0.45 -7.64 -4.69
C SER A 51 -1.90 -7.33 -5.06
N TRP A 52 -2.10 -6.86 -6.29
CA TRP A 52 -3.41 -6.70 -6.88
C TRP A 52 -3.63 -7.87 -7.84
N VAL A 53 -4.52 -8.78 -7.44
CA VAL A 53 -4.62 -10.12 -7.99
C VAL A 53 -5.91 -10.26 -8.78
N ASN A 54 -5.84 -10.85 -9.98
CA ASN A 54 -7.03 -11.12 -10.79
C ASN A 54 -7.79 -12.39 -10.31
N PRO A 55 -9.00 -12.66 -10.83
CA PRO A 55 -9.78 -13.84 -10.45
C PRO A 55 -9.11 -15.20 -10.69
N LYS A 56 -8.08 -15.25 -11.55
CA LYS A 56 -7.28 -16.46 -11.83
C LYS A 56 -6.05 -16.58 -10.93
N GLY A 57 -5.88 -15.68 -9.95
CA GLY A 57 -4.78 -15.71 -8.99
C GLY A 57 -3.47 -15.10 -9.51
N LEU A 58 -3.46 -14.44 -10.68
CA LEU A 58 -2.28 -13.74 -11.21
C LEU A 58 -2.10 -12.38 -10.52
N ASP A 59 -0.90 -12.13 -10.01
CA ASP A 59 -0.50 -10.83 -9.49
C ASP A 59 -0.34 -9.85 -10.68
N CYS A 60 -1.35 -9.02 -10.93
CA CYS A 60 -1.34 -8.07 -12.05
C CYS A 60 -0.49 -6.83 -11.71
N ILE A 61 -0.49 -6.41 -10.45
CA ILE A 61 0.35 -5.31 -9.96
C ILE A 61 0.96 -5.72 -8.61
N LEU A 62 2.26 -5.50 -8.45
CA LEU A 62 2.94 -5.56 -7.16
C LEU A 62 2.91 -4.16 -6.52
N ILE A 63 2.56 -4.09 -5.23
CA ILE A 63 2.37 -2.83 -4.54
C ILE A 63 3.69 -2.34 -3.95
N GLY A 64 4.13 -1.16 -4.39
CA GLY A 64 5.30 -0.48 -3.87
C GLY A 64 4.94 0.70 -2.96
N PRO A 65 5.94 1.37 -2.37
CA PRO A 65 5.72 2.46 -1.41
C PRO A 65 4.93 3.63 -2.00
N GLU A 66 5.04 3.87 -3.31
CA GLU A 66 4.38 4.95 -4.03
C GLU A 66 3.02 4.56 -4.62
N SER A 67 2.64 3.28 -4.58
CA SER A 67 1.34 2.82 -5.05
C SER A 67 0.22 3.48 -4.24
N GLN A 68 -0.82 3.97 -4.92
CA GLN A 68 -1.90 4.71 -4.27
C GLN A 68 -3.07 3.81 -3.90
N CYS A 69 -3.55 4.01 -2.69
CA CYS A 69 -4.77 3.43 -2.16
C CYS A 69 -6.00 4.15 -2.73
N PHE A 70 -7.16 3.52 -2.61
CA PHE A 70 -8.47 4.11 -2.81
C PHE A 70 -8.68 5.41 -2.02
N CYS A 71 -8.07 5.52 -0.82
CA CYS A 71 -8.09 6.74 -0.03
C CYS A 71 -7.16 7.85 -0.56
N THR A 72 -6.54 7.64 -1.74
CA THR A 72 -5.59 8.51 -2.46
C THR A 72 -4.20 8.65 -1.84
N HIS A 73 -4.00 8.18 -0.61
CA HIS A 73 -2.70 8.11 0.05
C HIS A 73 -1.84 6.95 -0.47
N ARG A 74 -0.53 7.08 -0.30
CA ARG A 74 0.47 6.11 -0.75
C ARG A 74 0.58 4.94 0.22
N TYR A 75 1.00 3.77 -0.26
CA TYR A 75 1.16 2.58 0.57
C TYR A 75 2.08 2.82 1.78
N ARG A 76 3.14 3.62 1.61
CA ARG A 76 4.02 4.00 2.74
C ARG A 76 3.35 4.81 3.86
N GLN A 77 2.18 5.39 3.58
CA GLN A 77 1.37 6.12 4.56
C GLN A 77 0.36 5.20 5.26
N HIS A 78 0.31 3.92 4.89
CA HIS A 78 -0.43 2.88 5.59
C HIS A 78 0.49 2.12 6.56
N LYS A 79 -0.10 1.43 7.53
CA LYS A 79 0.65 0.51 8.40
C LYS A 79 1.24 -0.63 7.56
N THR A 80 2.57 -0.62 7.46
CA THR A 80 3.34 -1.65 6.73
C THR A 80 4.28 -2.44 7.63
N ASP A 81 4.58 -1.89 8.81
CA ASP A 81 5.41 -2.50 9.83
C ASP A 81 4.54 -3.17 10.91
N PHE A 82 4.86 -4.43 11.22
CA PHE A 82 4.14 -5.24 12.18
C PHE A 82 5.12 -5.93 13.14
N LEU A 83 4.93 -5.74 14.45
CA LEU A 83 5.64 -6.55 15.47
C LEU A 83 5.16 -8.00 15.44
N PHE A 84 3.86 -8.19 15.19
CA PHE A 84 3.20 -9.46 14.95
C PHE A 84 2.16 -9.25 13.86
N ILE A 85 2.16 -10.10 12.84
CA ILE A 85 1.15 -10.04 11.77
C ILE A 85 -0.17 -10.57 12.34
N PRO A 86 -1.27 -9.81 12.30
CA PRO A 86 -2.56 -10.28 12.78
C PRO A 86 -3.10 -11.42 11.90
N SER A 87 -3.93 -12.29 12.49
CA SER A 87 -4.61 -13.38 11.76
C SER A 87 -5.81 -12.89 10.94
N GLU A 88 -6.33 -11.68 11.20
CA GLU A 88 -7.42 -11.08 10.44
C GLU A 88 -7.06 -10.92 8.95
N ARG A 89 -8.04 -11.17 8.06
CA ARG A 89 -7.88 -11.03 6.60
C ARG A 89 -8.98 -10.13 6.00
N PRO A 90 -8.64 -9.17 5.12
CA PRO A 90 -7.27 -8.79 4.73
C PRO A 90 -6.50 -8.21 5.93
N ILE A 91 -5.17 -8.31 5.92
CA ILE A 91 -4.33 -7.77 7.00
C ILE A 91 -4.67 -6.28 7.20
N PRO A 92 -5.06 -5.83 8.42
CA PRO A 92 -5.35 -4.43 8.69
C PRO A 92 -4.13 -3.54 8.44
N GLN A 93 -4.26 -2.63 7.50
CA GLN A 93 -3.23 -1.69 7.09
C GLN A 93 -3.82 -0.27 7.13
N PRO A 94 -4.15 0.27 8.32
CA PRO A 94 -4.79 1.57 8.44
C PRO A 94 -3.89 2.70 7.92
N CYS A 95 -4.50 3.74 7.38
CA CYS A 95 -3.80 4.93 6.90
C CYS A 95 -3.50 5.90 8.07
N SER A 96 -2.33 6.52 8.07
CA SER A 96 -1.95 7.54 9.07
C SER A 96 -2.58 8.91 8.82
N LYS A 97 -3.24 9.12 7.68
CA LYS A 97 -3.76 10.42 7.21
C LYS A 97 -5.28 10.48 7.10
N CYS A 98 -5.99 9.37 7.20
CA CYS A 98 -7.46 9.32 7.13
C CYS A 98 -8.01 8.07 7.84
N ASN A 99 -9.33 7.90 7.86
CA ASN A 99 -10.01 6.77 8.50
C ASN A 99 -10.03 5.46 7.67
N CYS A 100 -9.18 5.34 6.65
CA CYS A 100 -9.04 4.12 5.87
C CYS A 100 -8.42 3.00 6.72
N GLN A 101 -9.04 1.81 6.73
CA GLN A 101 -8.70 0.72 7.65
C GLN A 101 -7.75 -0.32 7.03
N SER A 102 -7.73 -0.44 5.70
CA SER A 102 -6.88 -1.40 4.98
C SER A 102 -6.52 -0.83 3.62
N PHE A 103 -5.31 -1.16 3.13
CA PHE A 103 -4.85 -0.73 1.84
C PHE A 103 -5.69 -1.39 0.74
N HIS A 104 -6.23 -0.59 -0.16
CA HIS A 104 -7.02 -1.06 -1.30
C HIS A 104 -6.51 -0.38 -2.56
N PHE A 105 -5.83 -1.12 -3.41
CA PHE A 105 -5.29 -0.57 -4.65
C PHE A 105 -6.40 -0.26 -5.65
N ILE A 106 -6.32 0.90 -6.29
CA ILE A 106 -7.06 1.20 -7.50
C ILE A 106 -6.12 1.64 -8.61
N PRO A 107 -6.22 1.07 -9.83
CA PRO A 107 -5.42 1.54 -10.94
C PRO A 107 -5.86 2.96 -11.32
N ARG A 108 -4.87 3.82 -11.61
CA ARG A 108 -5.14 5.08 -12.29
C ARG A 108 -5.43 4.80 -13.74
N ILE A 109 -6.47 5.44 -14.27
CA ILE A 109 -6.82 5.37 -15.68
C ILE A 109 -6.38 6.67 -16.37
N ILE A 110 -6.24 6.64 -17.69
CA ILE A 110 -6.01 7.85 -18.48
C ILE A 110 -7.15 8.84 -18.17
N GLY A 111 -6.81 10.06 -17.79
CA GLY A 111 -7.79 11.08 -17.38
C GLY A 111 -8.08 11.16 -15.88
N GLY A 112 -7.46 10.34 -15.03
CA GLY A 112 -7.47 10.53 -13.58
C GLY A 112 -7.90 9.29 -12.77
N LEU A 113 -8.76 9.51 -11.77
CA LEU A 113 -9.29 8.43 -10.94
C LEU A 113 -10.45 7.72 -11.66
N PRO A 114 -10.58 6.39 -11.49
CA PRO A 114 -11.68 5.65 -12.07
C PRO A 114 -13.03 6.13 -11.55
N ARG A 115 -14.03 6.13 -12.43
CA ARG A 115 -15.43 6.39 -12.08
C ARG A 115 -16.14 5.09 -11.71
N CYS A 116 -17.04 5.19 -10.75
CA CYS A 116 -17.97 4.15 -10.38
C CYS A 116 -19.05 3.98 -11.46
N HIS A 117 -19.79 2.87 -11.46
CA HIS A 117 -20.96 2.69 -12.32
C HIS A 117 -22.05 3.75 -12.07
N CYS A 118 -22.09 4.35 -10.87
CA CYS A 118 -22.94 5.52 -10.59
C CYS A 118 -22.42 6.83 -11.20
N LYS A 119 -21.35 6.77 -12.00
CA LYS A 119 -20.69 7.86 -12.74
C LYS A 119 -19.93 8.88 -11.88
N HIS A 120 -20.03 8.79 -10.56
CA HIS A 120 -19.22 9.55 -9.62
C HIS A 120 -17.78 9.01 -9.53
N GLU A 121 -16.82 9.88 -9.25
CA GLU A 121 -15.42 9.57 -9.09
C GLU A 121 -15.16 8.77 -7.80
N ALA A 122 -14.03 8.05 -7.75
CA ALA A 122 -13.63 7.26 -6.58
C ALA A 122 -13.56 8.09 -5.29
N THR A 123 -13.10 9.34 -5.37
CA THR A 123 -13.03 10.30 -4.24
C THR A 123 -14.39 10.69 -3.67
N GLU A 124 -15.47 10.45 -4.41
CA GLU A 124 -16.84 10.74 -4.00
C GLU A 124 -17.47 9.55 -3.25
N HIS A 125 -16.65 8.60 -2.82
CA HIS A 125 -17.05 7.43 -2.07
C HIS A 125 -16.28 7.37 -0.74
N LYS A 126 -16.90 6.78 0.28
CA LYS A 126 -16.26 6.56 1.58
C LYS A 126 -15.05 5.63 1.42
N VAL A 127 -13.99 5.87 2.19
CA VAL A 127 -12.77 5.04 2.16
C VAL A 127 -12.83 3.78 3.04
N ILE A 128 -14.02 3.47 3.55
CA ILE A 128 -14.33 2.30 4.38
C ILE A 128 -15.35 1.46 3.63
N LYS A 129 -15.19 0.13 3.66
CA LYS A 129 -16.11 -0.82 3.04
C LYS A 129 -17.55 -0.58 3.54
N PRO A 130 -18.57 -0.69 2.67
CA PRO A 130 -18.51 -1.15 1.27
C PRO A 130 -18.18 -0.04 0.26
N TYR A 131 -17.56 1.07 0.69
CA TYR A 131 -17.19 2.21 -0.15
C TYR A 131 -18.42 2.91 -0.76
N LEU A 132 -19.41 3.22 0.06
CA LEU A 132 -20.65 3.89 -0.39
C LEU A 132 -20.37 5.27 -0.96
N CYS A 133 -21.10 5.65 -2.00
CA CYS A 133 -21.05 7.01 -2.56
C CYS A 133 -21.61 8.03 -1.57
N SER A 134 -20.95 9.18 -1.48
CA SER A 134 -21.31 10.31 -0.61
C SER A 134 -22.21 11.33 -1.31
N ARG A 135 -22.51 11.16 -2.61
CA ARG A 135 -23.39 12.06 -3.37
C ARG A 135 -24.84 11.88 -2.96
N ILE A 136 -25.54 13.02 -2.83
CA ILE A 136 -26.96 13.08 -2.48
C ILE A 136 -27.77 12.23 -3.47
N ASN A 137 -28.71 11.43 -2.96
CA ASN A 137 -29.59 10.53 -3.71
C ASN A 137 -28.90 9.40 -4.49
N CYS A 138 -27.59 9.19 -4.35
CA CYS A 138 -26.92 8.04 -4.94
C CYS A 138 -27.17 6.77 -4.12
N LYS A 139 -27.63 5.69 -4.77
CA LYS A 139 -27.96 4.41 -4.13
C LYS A 139 -27.04 3.26 -4.57
N CYS A 140 -25.84 3.56 -5.06
CA CYS A 140 -24.93 2.50 -5.46
C CYS A 140 -24.48 1.68 -4.22
N PRO A 141 -24.35 0.35 -4.35
CA PRO A 141 -24.00 -0.51 -3.21
C PRO A 141 -22.54 -0.35 -2.75
N GLY A 142 -21.71 0.31 -3.55
CA GLY A 142 -20.28 0.51 -3.30
C GLY A 142 -19.56 0.93 -4.57
N PHE A 143 -18.31 1.35 -4.43
CA PHE A 143 -17.47 1.70 -5.59
C PHE A 143 -17.23 0.47 -6.47
N LYS A 144 -17.58 0.56 -7.75
CA LYS A 144 -17.34 -0.47 -8.75
C LYS A 144 -17.14 0.19 -10.10
N THR A 145 -16.00 -0.03 -10.75
CA THR A 145 -15.62 0.66 -11.99
C THR A 145 -15.69 -0.28 -13.20
N SER A 146 -16.01 0.29 -14.37
CA SER A 146 -16.02 -0.40 -15.67
C SER A 146 -14.63 -0.49 -16.32
N ALA A 147 -13.57 -0.02 -15.67
CA ALA A 147 -12.21 -0.16 -16.19
C ALA A 147 -11.85 -1.65 -16.36
N THR A 148 -11.01 -1.94 -17.36
CA THR A 148 -10.49 -3.28 -17.63
C THR A 148 -8.99 -3.25 -17.42
N CYS A 149 -8.45 -4.28 -16.75
CA CYS A 149 -7.01 -4.47 -16.61
C CYS A 149 -6.44 -5.06 -17.90
N ASP A 150 -5.16 -4.82 -18.19
CA ASP A 150 -4.46 -5.42 -19.33
C ASP A 150 -4.47 -6.96 -19.32
N CYS A 151 -4.70 -7.58 -18.16
CA CYS A 151 -4.92 -9.03 -18.06
C CYS A 151 -6.26 -9.52 -18.65
N GLY A 152 -7.12 -8.60 -19.11
CA GLY A 152 -8.42 -8.86 -19.72
C GLY A 152 -9.60 -8.90 -18.74
N PHE A 153 -9.36 -8.93 -17.43
CA PHE A 153 -10.43 -8.93 -16.43
C PHE A 153 -10.86 -7.50 -16.02
N PRO A 154 -12.14 -7.28 -15.68
CA PRO A 154 -12.58 -6.02 -15.09
C PRO A 154 -11.80 -5.70 -13.81
N THR A 155 -11.44 -4.43 -13.63
CA THR A 155 -10.61 -4.03 -12.48
C THR A 155 -11.32 -4.27 -11.14
N HIS A 156 -12.66 -4.20 -11.11
CA HIS A 156 -13.44 -4.45 -9.90
C HIS A 156 -13.49 -5.93 -9.48
N GLU A 157 -13.09 -6.85 -10.34
CA GLU A 157 -12.96 -8.28 -10.00
C GLU A 157 -11.59 -8.61 -9.40
N HIS A 158 -10.66 -7.67 -9.43
CA HIS A 158 -9.37 -7.85 -8.77
C HIS A 158 -9.48 -7.58 -7.28
N THR A 159 -8.69 -8.31 -6.50
CA THR A 159 -8.61 -8.14 -5.06
C THR A 159 -7.22 -7.66 -4.66
N THR A 160 -7.15 -6.68 -3.76
CA THR A 160 -5.90 -6.36 -3.06
C THR A 160 -5.64 -7.45 -2.02
N LEU A 161 -4.66 -8.29 -2.28
CA LEU A 161 -4.26 -9.38 -1.39
C LEU A 161 -3.05 -8.93 -0.57
N SER A 162 -3.18 -9.03 0.75
CA SER A 162 -2.09 -8.81 1.70
C SER A 162 -1.79 -10.15 2.39
N GLU A 163 -0.56 -10.62 2.30
CA GLU A 163 -0.16 -11.97 2.68
C GLU A 163 1.22 -12.00 3.37
N THR A 164 1.48 -13.02 4.19
CA THR A 164 2.81 -13.30 4.77
C THR A 164 3.74 -13.94 3.73
N ALA A 165 5.02 -14.10 4.08
CA ALA A 165 5.98 -14.82 3.23
C ALA A 165 5.51 -16.26 2.99
N GLU A 166 5.06 -16.95 4.04
CA GLU A 166 4.61 -18.34 3.98
C GLU A 166 3.33 -18.48 3.14
N GLU A 167 2.36 -17.56 3.31
CA GLU A 167 1.15 -17.53 2.49
C GLU A 167 1.49 -17.33 1.01
N ARG A 168 2.42 -16.42 0.71
CA ARG A 168 2.88 -16.14 -0.65
C ARG A 168 3.57 -17.33 -1.30
N GLU A 169 4.46 -18.00 -0.57
CA GLU A 169 5.14 -19.22 -1.02
C GLU A 169 4.16 -20.37 -1.24
N SER A 170 3.18 -20.53 -0.36
CA SER A 170 2.12 -21.55 -0.51
C SER A 170 1.29 -21.36 -1.78
N ARG A 171 1.17 -20.12 -2.26
CA ARG A 171 0.53 -19.75 -3.53
C ARG A 171 1.46 -19.89 -4.74
N GLY A 172 2.68 -20.39 -4.55
CA GLY A 172 3.68 -20.56 -5.59
C GLY A 172 4.24 -19.23 -6.12
N ARG A 173 4.22 -18.17 -5.31
CA ARG A 173 4.73 -16.84 -5.68
C ARG A 173 6.09 -16.57 -5.03
N PRO A 174 7.02 -15.91 -5.72
CA PRO A 174 8.34 -15.60 -5.16
C PRO A 174 8.24 -14.50 -4.09
N VAL A 175 9.02 -14.65 -3.01
CA VAL A 175 9.19 -13.65 -1.94
C VAL A 175 10.37 -12.69 -2.18
N GLY A 176 11.27 -13.06 -3.10
CA GLY A 176 12.43 -12.26 -3.46
C GLY A 176 13.48 -12.19 -2.35
N GLN A 177 14.41 -11.25 -2.46
CA GLN A 177 15.45 -11.05 -1.45
C GLN A 177 14.89 -10.38 -0.19
N PRO A 178 15.45 -10.69 1.00
CA PRO A 178 15.08 -10.00 2.23
C PRO A 178 15.25 -8.47 2.08
N CYS A 179 14.26 -7.71 2.54
CA CYS A 179 14.19 -6.27 2.33
C CYS A 179 13.93 -5.53 3.63
N VAL A 180 14.69 -4.46 3.88
CA VAL A 180 14.57 -3.61 5.08
C VAL A 180 13.90 -2.27 4.81
N PHE A 181 13.47 -2.03 3.57
CA PHE A 181 12.83 -0.79 3.18
C PHE A 181 11.36 -0.75 3.64
N GLN A 182 10.91 0.42 4.04
CA GLN A 182 9.53 0.64 4.44
C GLN A 182 8.59 0.43 3.23
N ALA A 183 7.43 -0.17 3.48
CA ALA A 183 6.36 -0.29 2.50
C ALA A 183 6.76 -0.95 1.17
N MET A 184 7.65 -1.94 1.24
CA MET A 184 7.85 -2.89 0.17
C MET A 184 6.83 -4.02 0.31
N GLY A 185 5.71 -3.89 -0.40
CA GLY A 185 4.75 -4.98 -0.58
C GLY A 185 5.31 -6.10 -1.45
#